data_AF-A0A1F6E0I0-F1
#
_entry.id   AF-A0A1F6E0I0-F1
#
_cell.length_a   1.000
_cell.length_b   1.000
_cell.length_c   1.000
_cell.angle_alpha   90.00
_cell.angle_beta   90.00
_cell.angle_gamma   90.00
#
_symmetry.space_group_name_H-M   'P 1'
#
loop_
_entity.id
_entity.type
_entity.pdbx_description
1 polymer ?
#
loop_
_entity_poly.entity_id
_entity_poly.type
_entity_poly.pdbx_seq_one_letter_code
_entity_poly.pdbx_strand_id
1 'polypeptide(L)'
;MKVGRNFAIALIIVGAGAVGAFFVPAASAQTATEIQAQIRQLLAQVASLQAQLAKLTTPSTTPPLPPDTVQHRICSVLYHNLSPGARGDDVLGLQEFLRSEGYLSANATGYFGPLTAQAVAKWQAAQGVSAVGSVGPMTRERIQRWCRGGGGPIVCTKEYAPVCGSKPIVCITTPCDPIEQTYGNLCAMEADGATFIHQGACGAPAGRPPTISSFSGPTTLDVDQMGTWTIQASDPENGQLTYSITWGDEVIAPAPMATFAARETFVQTTTFTHSYSATGTYTISIVVRDSSGQEARSTTTVRIGESPTYCTLEYNPVCGQKTTCPACYYSQPACLAPCRVEYKTYSNKCFMGADGATFVREGRCEDQPVACTADAMQCPDGSWIGRTGPNCRFVCPN
;
A
#
# COMPACT_ATOMS: atom_id res chain seq x y z
N MET A 1 38.15 -41.94 -14.71
CA MET A 1 39.10 -43.09 -14.78
C MET A 1 38.27 -44.34 -14.62
N LYS A 2 38.11 -45.15 -15.69
CA LYS A 2 38.84 -46.43 -15.89
C LYS A 2 38.53 -47.40 -14.72
N VAL A 3 37.91 -48.57 -14.86
CA VAL A 3 37.76 -49.52 -15.97
C VAL A 3 36.66 -50.52 -15.59
N GLY A 4 35.89 -50.97 -16.59
CA GLY A 4 35.48 -52.38 -16.73
C GLY A 4 34.17 -52.80 -16.07
N ARG A 5 33.44 -53.80 -16.58
CA ARG A 5 33.65 -54.66 -17.76
C ARG A 5 32.41 -55.56 -17.85
N ASN A 6 31.48 -55.31 -18.76
CA ASN A 6 30.49 -56.33 -19.16
C ASN A 6 30.75 -56.62 -20.64
N PHE A 7 31.67 -57.55 -20.89
CA PHE A 7 31.38 -58.94 -21.24
C PHE A 7 30.74 -59.05 -22.61
N ALA A 8 31.63 -59.19 -23.60
CA ALA A 8 31.33 -59.90 -24.82
C ALA A 8 30.84 -61.31 -24.46
N ILE A 9 29.72 -61.70 -25.04
CA ILE A 9 29.47 -63.10 -25.36
C ILE A 9 29.23 -63.15 -26.86
N ALA A 10 30.28 -63.51 -27.58
CA ALA A 10 30.11 -64.27 -28.80
C ALA A 10 29.59 -65.65 -28.38
N LEU A 11 28.41 -66.04 -28.86
CA LEU A 11 28.20 -67.42 -29.30
C LEU A 11 27.04 -67.51 -30.31
N ILE A 12 27.44 -67.63 -31.58
CA ILE A 12 26.99 -68.64 -32.55
C ILE A 12 25.46 -68.83 -32.67
N ILE A 13 24.91 -68.23 -33.73
CA ILE A 13 23.70 -68.69 -34.42
C ILE A 13 24.07 -69.93 -35.25
N VAL A 14 23.30 -71.01 -35.14
CA VAL A 14 23.25 -72.09 -36.12
C VAL A 14 21.86 -72.04 -36.79
N GLY A 15 21.81 -71.85 -38.12
CA GLY A 15 20.60 -72.05 -38.94
C GLY A 15 20.19 -70.89 -39.85
N ALA A 16 20.03 -71.16 -41.15
CA ALA A 16 19.78 -70.22 -42.24
C ALA A 16 18.31 -69.75 -42.37
N GLY A 17 18.11 -68.51 -42.86
CA GLY A 17 16.85 -68.03 -43.47
C GLY A 17 15.99 -67.11 -42.59
N ALA A 18 15.77 -65.88 -43.04
CA ALA A 18 15.20 -64.75 -42.30
C ALA A 18 13.65 -64.75 -42.14
N VAL A 19 13.21 -63.86 -41.24
CA VAL A 19 11.87 -63.23 -41.06
C VAL A 19 10.95 -63.78 -39.95
N GLY A 20 11.03 -63.12 -38.78
CA GLY A 20 9.87 -62.48 -38.14
C GLY A 20 8.85 -63.34 -37.39
N ALA A 21 9.09 -63.62 -36.11
CA ALA A 21 8.04 -63.96 -35.14
C ALA A 21 8.20 -63.13 -33.86
N PHE A 22 7.17 -62.36 -33.53
CA PHE A 22 7.07 -61.50 -32.35
C PHE A 22 7.11 -62.34 -31.06
N PHE A 23 8.17 -62.20 -30.26
CA PHE A 23 8.17 -62.65 -28.87
C PHE A 23 7.81 -61.48 -27.97
N VAL A 24 6.66 -61.60 -27.30
CA VAL A 24 6.20 -60.71 -26.24
C VAL A 24 7.04 -61.00 -24.99
N PRO A 25 7.79 -60.05 -24.40
CA PRO A 25 8.43 -60.30 -23.12
C PRO A 25 7.36 -60.35 -22.03
N ALA A 26 7.29 -61.48 -21.33
CA ALA A 26 6.49 -61.65 -20.13
C ALA A 26 6.89 -60.60 -19.09
N ALA A 27 5.89 -59.87 -18.57
CA ALA A 27 6.07 -58.99 -17.43
C ALA A 27 6.57 -59.82 -16.23
N SER A 28 7.83 -59.64 -15.85
CA SER A 28 8.39 -60.23 -14.64
C SER A 28 7.70 -59.58 -13.44
N ALA A 29 6.78 -60.32 -12.83
CA ALA A 29 6.27 -60.01 -11.51
C ALA A 29 7.46 -59.84 -10.56
N GLN A 30 7.59 -58.66 -9.95
CA GLN A 30 8.68 -58.40 -9.01
C GLN A 30 8.66 -59.46 -7.92
N THR A 31 9.78 -60.14 -7.76
CA THR A 31 9.92 -61.21 -6.78
C THR A 31 9.85 -60.63 -5.37
N ALA A 32 9.39 -61.42 -4.38
CA ALA A 32 9.34 -60.98 -2.98
C ALA A 32 10.70 -60.42 -2.47
N THR A 33 11.80 -60.92 -3.04
CA THR A 33 13.17 -60.45 -2.82
C THR A 33 13.47 -59.06 -3.38
N GLU A 34 12.94 -58.71 -4.55
CA GLU A 34 13.07 -57.36 -5.12
C GLU A 34 12.24 -56.33 -4.34
N ILE A 35 11.03 -56.72 -3.92
CA ILE A 35 10.20 -55.87 -3.06
C ILE A 35 10.88 -55.66 -1.70
N GLN A 36 11.49 -56.70 -1.10
CA GLN A 36 12.28 -56.54 0.12
C GLN A 36 13.52 -55.66 -0.05
N ALA A 37 14.19 -55.69 -1.21
CA ALA A 37 15.31 -54.81 -1.52
C ALA A 37 14.87 -53.35 -1.66
N GLN A 38 13.73 -53.10 -2.32
CA GLN A 38 13.14 -51.77 -2.44
C GLN A 38 12.69 -51.21 -1.09
N ILE A 39 12.08 -52.03 -0.23
CA ILE A 39 11.71 -51.63 1.14
C ILE A 39 12.96 -51.21 1.93
N ARG A 40 14.07 -51.94 1.83
CA ARG A 40 15.32 -51.57 2.51
C ARG A 40 15.92 -50.27 1.98
N GLN A 41 15.84 -50.02 0.67
CA GLN A 41 16.26 -48.74 0.09
C GLN A 41 15.38 -47.57 0.54
N LEU A 42 14.06 -47.75 0.55
CA LEU A 42 13.11 -46.72 1.01
C LEU A 42 13.31 -46.42 2.50
N LEU A 43 13.52 -47.44 3.34
CA LEU A 43 13.83 -47.26 4.75
C LEU A 43 15.15 -46.51 4.96
N ALA A 44 16.17 -46.78 4.13
CA ALA A 44 17.43 -46.04 4.16
C ALA A 44 17.25 -44.57 3.72
N GLN A 45 16.39 -44.30 2.73
CA GLN A 45 16.03 -42.94 2.33
C GLN A 45 15.29 -42.19 3.43
N VAL A 46 14.31 -42.83 4.08
CA VAL A 46 13.58 -42.23 5.21
C VAL A 46 14.54 -41.90 6.35
N ALA A 47 15.47 -42.80 6.67
CA ALA A 47 16.50 -42.52 7.69
C ALA A 47 17.39 -41.32 7.31
N SER A 48 17.76 -41.20 6.02
CA SER A 48 18.56 -40.05 5.54
C SER A 48 17.78 -38.73 5.57
N LEU A 49 16.49 -38.75 5.23
CA LEU A 49 15.62 -37.58 5.27
C LEU A 49 15.30 -37.19 6.70
N GLN A 50 15.13 -38.15 7.61
CA GLN A 50 15.02 -37.89 9.05
C GLN A 50 16.31 -37.26 9.61
N ALA A 51 17.49 -37.72 9.16
CA ALA A 51 18.77 -37.12 9.54
C ALA A 51 18.96 -35.71 8.95
N GLN A 52 18.45 -35.43 7.75
CA GLN A 52 18.44 -34.08 7.17
C GLN A 52 17.44 -33.16 7.87
N LEU A 53 16.27 -33.67 8.24
CA LEU A 53 15.28 -32.93 9.01
C LEU A 53 15.85 -32.58 10.40
N ALA A 54 16.55 -33.51 11.06
CA ALA A 54 17.25 -33.24 12.33
C ALA A 54 18.36 -32.16 12.22
N LYS A 55 18.90 -31.91 11.02
CA LYS A 55 19.86 -30.81 10.76
C LYS A 55 19.18 -29.48 10.47
N LEU A 56 17.96 -29.49 9.93
CA LEU A 56 17.14 -28.30 9.65
C LEU A 56 16.27 -27.89 10.85
N THR A 57 15.90 -28.86 11.68
CA THR A 57 15.30 -28.70 13.00
C THR A 57 16.36 -29.01 14.05
N THR A 58 17.40 -28.19 14.12
CA THR A 58 17.99 -27.95 15.45
C THR A 58 17.01 -27.04 16.18
N PRO A 59 16.26 -27.51 17.20
CA PRO A 59 15.96 -26.60 18.28
C PRO A 59 17.33 -26.13 18.79
N SER A 60 17.47 -24.84 19.08
CA SER A 60 18.57 -24.38 19.92
C SER A 60 18.38 -24.98 21.31
N THR A 61 18.70 -26.26 21.48
CA THR A 61 18.93 -26.91 22.77
C THR A 61 20.28 -26.45 23.27
N THR A 62 20.28 -25.23 23.79
CA THR A 62 21.18 -24.84 24.86
C THR A 62 21.00 -25.84 26.01
N PRO A 63 22.08 -26.30 26.69
CA PRO A 63 21.99 -27.12 27.89
C PRO A 63 21.01 -26.50 28.91
N PRO A 64 20.37 -27.27 29.80
CA PRO A 64 19.55 -26.69 30.85
C PRO A 64 20.46 -25.82 31.72
N LEU A 65 20.36 -24.51 31.50
CA LEU A 65 21.02 -23.52 32.32
C LEU A 65 20.41 -23.61 33.73
N PRO A 66 21.23 -23.41 34.77
CA PRO A 66 20.77 -23.34 36.16
C PRO A 66 19.63 -22.31 36.31
N PRO A 67 18.73 -22.45 37.30
CA PRO A 67 17.47 -21.70 37.35
C PRO A 67 17.55 -20.17 37.49
N ASP A 68 18.72 -19.53 37.48
CA ASP A 68 18.85 -18.17 38.03
C ASP A 68 19.36 -17.05 37.11
N THR A 69 19.65 -17.24 35.81
CA THR A 69 20.04 -16.08 34.97
C THR A 69 19.67 -16.20 33.48
N VAL A 70 18.38 -16.13 33.15
CA VAL A 70 17.98 -15.79 31.77
C VAL A 70 18.14 -14.28 31.57
N GLN A 71 19.35 -13.84 31.21
CA GLN A 71 19.51 -12.52 30.59
C GLN A 71 18.78 -12.61 29.24
N HIS A 72 17.61 -11.98 29.15
CA HIS A 72 16.79 -12.04 27.95
C HIS A 72 17.57 -11.41 26.79
N ARG A 73 17.55 -12.03 25.60
CA ARG A 73 18.23 -11.53 24.39
C ARG A 73 17.96 -10.04 24.14
N ILE A 74 16.76 -9.57 24.50
CA ILE A 74 16.35 -8.17 24.40
C ILE A 74 17.34 -7.19 25.06
N CYS A 75 18.01 -7.61 26.15
CA CYS A 75 18.98 -6.80 26.89
C CYS A 75 20.27 -6.52 26.12
N SER A 76 20.55 -7.31 25.09
CA SER A 76 21.75 -7.22 24.24
C SER A 76 21.45 -6.86 22.78
N VAL A 77 20.17 -6.78 22.37
CA VAL A 77 19.82 -6.66 20.93
C VAL A 77 18.95 -5.41 20.64
N LEU A 78 18.44 -4.71 21.65
CA LEU A 78 17.54 -3.57 21.46
C LEU A 78 18.27 -2.24 21.18
N TYR A 79 18.94 -2.13 20.03
CA TYR A 79 19.72 -0.93 19.65
C TYR A 79 19.01 0.03 18.68
N HIS A 80 17.88 -0.35 18.09
CA HIS A 80 17.10 0.51 17.20
C HIS A 80 15.61 0.47 17.54
N ASN A 81 14.85 1.42 16.97
CA ASN A 81 13.41 1.50 17.20
C ASN A 81 12.72 0.33 16.47
N LEU A 82 11.68 -0.23 17.08
CA LEU A 82 10.87 -1.30 16.49
C LEU A 82 9.45 -0.81 16.29
N SER A 83 8.91 -1.02 15.10
CA SER A 83 7.55 -0.65 14.73
C SER A 83 6.81 -1.86 14.13
N PRO A 84 5.46 -1.84 14.09
CA PRO A 84 4.69 -2.84 13.38
C PRO A 84 5.21 -3.07 11.95
N GLY A 85 5.35 -4.34 11.57
CA GLY A 85 5.95 -4.75 10.30
C GLY A 85 7.43 -5.14 10.40
N ALA A 86 8.15 -4.75 11.46
CA ALA A 86 9.55 -5.12 11.68
C ALA A 86 9.73 -6.65 11.79
N ARG A 87 10.91 -7.13 11.38
CA ARG A 87 11.30 -8.54 11.44
C ARG A 87 12.76 -8.67 11.87
N GLY A 88 13.07 -9.64 12.72
CA GLY A 88 14.44 -9.92 13.12
C GLY A 88 14.57 -10.52 14.52
N ASP A 89 15.82 -10.71 14.93
CA ASP A 89 16.19 -11.29 16.23
C ASP A 89 15.87 -10.35 17.41
N ASP A 90 15.88 -9.05 17.15
CA ASP A 90 15.41 -7.97 18.02
C ASP A 90 13.91 -8.08 18.35
N VAL A 91 13.08 -8.32 17.33
CA VAL A 91 11.64 -8.54 17.46
C VAL A 91 11.38 -9.86 18.15
N LEU A 92 12.16 -10.89 17.83
CA LEU A 92 12.07 -12.18 18.49
C LEU A 92 12.37 -12.05 19.99
N GLY A 93 13.47 -11.35 20.34
CA GLY A 93 13.83 -11.06 21.73
C GLY A 93 12.77 -10.23 22.45
N LEU A 94 12.13 -9.27 21.76
CA LEU A 94 11.04 -8.47 22.32
C LEU A 94 9.83 -9.35 22.65
N GLN A 95 9.46 -10.25 21.74
CA GLN A 95 8.34 -11.16 21.95
C GLN A 95 8.61 -12.15 23.08
N GLU A 96 9.83 -12.69 23.19
CA GLU A 96 10.26 -13.52 24.32
C GLU A 96 10.09 -12.77 25.65
N PHE A 97 10.54 -11.51 25.70
CA PHE A 97 10.40 -10.62 26.87
C PHE A 97 8.93 -10.30 27.21
N LEU A 98 8.10 -9.96 26.24
CA LEU A 98 6.70 -9.68 26.50
C LEU A 98 5.94 -10.93 26.96
N ARG A 99 6.37 -12.11 26.52
CA ARG A 99 5.84 -13.40 27.00
C ARG A 99 6.25 -13.66 28.44
N SER A 100 7.51 -13.43 28.81
CA SER A 100 7.99 -13.65 30.18
C SER A 100 7.30 -12.73 31.18
N GLU A 101 7.01 -11.50 30.78
CA GLU A 101 6.28 -10.51 31.57
C GLU A 101 4.74 -10.74 31.53
N GLY A 102 4.25 -11.71 30.75
CA GLY A 102 2.84 -12.08 30.68
C GLY A 102 1.94 -11.21 29.79
N TYR A 103 2.52 -10.32 28.98
CA TYR A 103 1.78 -9.40 28.10
C TYR A 103 1.49 -9.99 26.72
N LEU A 104 2.24 -11.03 26.30
CA LEU A 104 2.05 -11.71 25.01
C LEU A 104 1.76 -13.20 25.22
N SER A 105 0.68 -13.70 24.63
CA SER A 105 0.33 -15.13 24.66
C SER A 105 0.72 -15.89 23.38
N ALA A 106 0.91 -15.17 22.26
CA ALA A 106 1.32 -15.74 20.98
C ALA A 106 2.80 -16.11 20.93
N ASN A 107 3.17 -17.13 20.14
CA ASN A 107 4.56 -17.57 20.01
C ASN A 107 5.46 -16.45 19.45
N ALA A 108 6.71 -16.42 19.88
CA ALA A 108 7.71 -15.51 19.35
C ALA A 108 8.11 -15.98 17.95
N THR A 109 7.71 -15.23 16.92
CA THR A 109 7.95 -15.54 15.51
C THR A 109 9.04 -14.68 14.88
N GLY A 110 9.50 -13.65 15.59
CA GLY A 110 10.40 -12.64 15.04
C GLY A 110 9.73 -11.67 14.06
N TYR A 111 8.38 -11.67 13.97
CA TYR A 111 7.61 -10.71 13.18
C TYR A 111 6.74 -9.82 14.08
N PHE A 112 6.90 -8.50 13.94
CA PHE A 112 6.19 -7.50 14.72
C PHE A 112 4.78 -7.29 14.15
N GLY A 113 3.88 -8.20 14.49
CA GLY A 113 2.48 -8.14 14.08
C GLY A 113 1.59 -7.37 15.05
N PRO A 114 0.28 -7.27 14.76
CA PRO A 114 -0.70 -6.56 15.60
C PRO A 114 -0.77 -7.05 17.05
N LEU A 115 -0.60 -8.36 17.28
CA LEU A 115 -0.59 -8.94 18.63
C LEU A 115 0.65 -8.50 19.44
N THR A 116 1.80 -8.36 18.78
CA THR A 116 3.02 -7.86 19.42
C THR A 116 2.88 -6.38 19.74
N ALA A 117 2.33 -5.58 18.82
CA ALA A 117 2.04 -4.16 19.05
C ALA A 117 1.11 -3.97 20.26
N GLN A 118 0.04 -4.77 20.34
CA GLN A 118 -0.88 -4.72 21.47
C GLN A 118 -0.20 -5.11 22.79
N ALA A 119 0.68 -6.12 22.79
CA ALA A 119 1.43 -6.54 23.97
C ALA A 119 2.42 -5.45 24.44
N VAL A 120 3.13 -4.81 23.51
CA VAL A 120 4.02 -3.66 23.78
C VAL A 120 3.23 -2.52 24.41
N ALA A 121 2.09 -2.15 23.84
CA ALA A 121 1.25 -1.08 24.37
C ALA A 121 0.79 -1.36 25.80
N LYS A 122 0.36 -2.60 26.08
CA LYS A 122 -0.04 -3.01 27.44
C LYS A 122 1.13 -2.95 28.43
N TRP A 123 2.30 -3.43 28.02
CA TRP A 123 3.51 -3.37 28.86
C TRP A 123 3.92 -1.91 29.13
N GLN A 124 3.94 -1.06 28.10
CA GLN A 124 4.24 0.37 28.21
C GLN A 124 3.30 1.08 29.19
N ALA A 125 2.00 0.83 29.09
CA ALA A 125 1.00 1.38 30.02
C ALA A 125 1.30 0.99 31.47
N ALA A 126 1.68 -0.26 31.72
CA ALA A 126 2.04 -0.74 33.05
C ALA A 126 3.35 -0.12 33.57
N GLN A 127 4.25 0.26 32.66
CA GLN A 127 5.50 0.93 33.01
C GLN A 127 5.36 2.47 33.09
N GLY A 128 4.18 3.05 32.89
CA GLY A 128 4.01 4.50 32.93
C GLY A 128 4.75 5.24 31.81
N VAL A 129 4.95 4.56 30.68
CA VAL A 129 5.42 5.19 29.42
C VAL A 129 4.30 5.14 28.40
N SER A 130 4.33 6.04 27.40
CA SER A 130 3.26 6.13 26.41
C SER A 130 3.00 4.79 25.72
N ALA A 131 1.75 4.32 25.80
CA ALA A 131 1.29 3.00 25.37
C ALA A 131 1.05 2.93 23.84
N VAL A 132 2.08 3.29 23.09
CA VAL A 132 2.04 3.49 21.63
C VAL A 132 2.12 2.20 20.84
N GLY A 133 2.52 1.07 21.44
CA GLY A 133 2.62 -0.21 20.74
C GLY A 133 3.86 -0.38 19.87
N SER A 134 4.62 0.69 19.64
CA SER A 134 5.96 0.70 19.02
C SER A 134 7.06 0.85 20.08
N VAL A 135 8.23 0.24 19.86
CA VAL A 135 9.39 0.32 20.78
C VAL A 135 10.29 1.47 20.35
N GLY A 136 10.02 2.66 20.90
CA GLY A 136 10.86 3.86 20.75
C GLY A 136 11.90 4.03 21.86
N PRO A 137 12.67 5.14 21.87
CA PRO A 137 13.77 5.38 22.82
C PRO A 137 13.36 5.22 24.28
N MET A 138 12.24 5.80 24.71
CA MET A 138 11.73 5.68 26.08
C MET A 138 11.39 4.24 26.47
N THR A 139 10.83 3.47 25.53
CA THR A 139 10.51 2.05 25.76
C THR A 139 11.79 1.23 25.87
N ARG A 140 12.78 1.51 25.02
CA ARG A 140 14.10 0.87 25.11
C ARG A 140 14.78 1.15 26.43
N GLU A 141 14.78 2.39 26.89
CA GLU A 141 15.35 2.77 28.19
C GLU A 141 14.66 2.01 29.33
N ARG A 142 13.34 1.87 29.27
CA ARG A 142 12.58 1.13 30.29
C ARG A 142 12.91 -0.36 30.29
N ILE A 143 13.00 -0.98 29.11
CA ILE A 143 13.43 -2.38 28.97
C ILE A 143 14.87 -2.55 29.44
N GLN A 144 15.76 -1.60 29.13
CA GLN A 144 17.15 -1.64 29.55
C GLN A 144 17.31 -1.52 31.07
N ARG A 145 16.44 -0.75 31.74
CA ARG A 145 16.39 -0.71 33.21
C ARG A 145 15.94 -2.03 33.80
N TRP A 146 14.90 -2.64 33.22
CA TRP A 146 14.46 -3.98 33.59
C TRP A 146 15.61 -5.00 33.47
N CYS A 147 16.36 -4.94 32.36
CA CYS A 147 17.52 -5.78 32.10
C CYS A 147 18.67 -5.62 33.12
N ARG A 148 18.78 -4.46 33.79
CA ARG A 148 19.82 -4.17 34.79
C ARG A 148 19.37 -4.49 36.23
N GLY A 149 18.19 -5.06 36.43
CA GLY A 149 17.71 -5.47 37.76
C GLY A 149 17.46 -4.31 38.73
N GLY A 150 17.18 -3.10 38.23
CA GLY A 150 16.73 -1.96 39.04
C GLY A 150 17.74 -1.33 40.01
N GLY A 151 18.98 -1.86 40.15
CA GLY A 151 19.94 -1.44 41.18
C GLY A 151 21.22 -0.71 40.71
N GLY A 152 21.39 -0.49 39.41
CA GLY A 152 22.57 0.22 38.87
C GLY A 152 22.38 1.75 38.83
N PRO A 153 23.47 2.55 38.80
CA PRO A 153 23.37 3.98 38.56
C PRO A 153 22.59 4.22 37.25
N ILE A 154 21.65 5.16 37.28
CA ILE A 154 20.83 5.52 36.13
C ILE A 154 21.76 6.15 35.07
N VAL A 155 22.17 5.35 34.08
CA VAL A 155 22.95 5.83 32.93
C VAL A 155 21.98 6.22 31.83
N CYS A 156 21.74 7.51 31.66
CA CYS A 156 20.85 8.02 30.62
C CYS A 156 21.56 8.12 29.27
N THR A 157 20.82 7.79 28.22
CA THR A 157 21.29 8.05 26.86
C THR A 157 21.33 9.56 26.62
N LYS A 158 22.17 10.01 25.68
CA LYS A 158 22.16 11.40 25.20
C LYS A 158 21.16 11.62 24.07
N GLU A 159 20.31 10.63 23.80
CA GLU A 159 19.25 10.72 22.80
C GLU A 159 18.20 11.74 23.28
N TYR A 160 17.87 12.69 22.42
CA TYR A 160 16.90 13.75 22.73
C TYR A 160 15.49 13.27 22.40
N ALA A 161 14.69 13.04 23.43
CA ALA A 161 13.30 12.59 23.37
C ALA A 161 12.52 13.26 24.52
N PRO A 162 12.18 14.56 24.40
CA PRO A 162 11.83 15.40 25.53
C PRO A 162 10.58 14.93 26.26
N VAL A 163 10.57 15.11 27.59
CA VAL A 163 9.40 14.83 28.45
C VAL A 163 9.16 15.99 29.39
N CYS A 164 7.89 16.17 29.78
CA CYS A 164 7.49 17.13 30.78
C CYS A 164 7.33 16.40 32.12
N GLY A 165 8.09 16.85 33.12
CA GLY A 165 8.05 16.31 34.47
C GLY A 165 7.77 17.40 35.49
N SER A 166 6.99 17.09 36.53
CA SER A 166 6.80 17.98 37.67
C SER A 166 7.78 17.63 38.77
N LYS A 167 8.56 18.60 39.22
CA LYS A 167 9.44 18.45 40.37
C LYS A 167 8.77 19.03 41.61
N PRO A 168 8.50 18.22 42.66
CA PRO A 168 7.99 18.76 43.92
C PRO A 168 9.07 19.66 44.53
N ILE A 169 8.72 20.91 44.79
CA ILE A 169 9.59 21.87 45.47
C ILE A 169 9.30 21.79 46.97
N VAL A 170 10.35 21.78 47.79
CA VAL A 170 10.20 22.01 49.24
C VAL A 170 10.18 23.52 49.45
N CYS A 171 9.00 24.11 49.64
CA CYS A 171 8.88 25.52 50.00
C CYS A 171 8.57 25.69 51.48
N ILE A 172 8.96 26.86 52.00
CA ILE A 172 8.85 27.22 53.42
C ILE A 172 7.38 27.58 53.78
N THR A 173 6.55 27.93 52.79
CA THR A 173 5.14 28.32 52.95
C THR A 173 4.25 27.65 51.88
N THR A 174 3.06 27.16 52.26
CA THR A 174 2.09 26.47 51.39
C THR A 174 1.03 27.43 50.82
N PRO A 175 0.43 27.15 49.64
CA PRO A 175 0.62 25.98 48.77
C PRO A 175 1.87 26.07 47.89
N CYS A 176 2.57 24.94 47.75
CA CYS A 176 3.70 24.77 46.86
C CYS A 176 3.23 24.15 45.55
N ASP A 177 3.02 24.97 44.52
CA ASP A 177 2.72 24.44 43.20
C ASP A 177 3.99 23.82 42.59
N PRO A 178 3.96 22.55 42.16
CA PRO A 178 5.11 21.92 41.49
C PRO A 178 5.51 22.70 40.24
N ILE A 179 6.81 22.89 40.00
CA ILE A 179 7.28 23.44 38.72
C ILE A 179 7.35 22.32 37.69
N GLU A 180 6.72 22.54 36.55
CA GLU A 180 6.87 21.71 35.36
C GLU A 180 8.18 22.08 34.65
N GLN A 181 9.02 21.09 34.36
CA GLN A 181 10.29 21.27 33.68
C GLN A 181 10.45 20.29 32.51
N THR A 182 10.96 20.79 31.40
CA THR A 182 11.29 19.96 30.24
C THR A 182 12.61 19.25 30.47
N TYR A 183 12.59 17.93 30.39
CA TYR A 183 13.78 17.09 30.44
C TYR A 183 14.13 16.60 29.04
N GLY A 184 15.43 16.42 28.75
CA GLY A 184 15.89 15.97 27.43
C GLY A 184 15.45 14.54 27.08
N ASN A 185 15.20 13.70 28.08
CA ASN A 185 14.58 12.38 27.95
C ASN A 185 13.97 11.91 29.28
N LEU A 186 13.18 10.83 29.24
CA LEU A 186 12.54 10.24 30.42
C LEU A 186 13.54 9.84 31.50
N CYS A 187 14.66 9.26 31.08
CA CYS A 187 15.70 8.88 32.02
C CYS A 187 16.24 10.08 32.81
N ALA A 188 16.51 11.21 32.14
CA ALA A 188 16.99 12.43 32.79
C ALA A 188 15.96 13.01 33.77
N MET A 189 14.67 12.89 33.45
CA MET A 189 13.56 13.29 34.34
C MET A 189 13.51 12.43 35.61
N GLU A 190 13.52 11.10 35.45
CA GLU A 190 13.47 10.17 36.59
C GLU A 190 14.74 10.27 37.45
N ALA A 191 15.91 10.50 36.84
CA ALA A 191 17.17 10.73 37.55
C ALA A 191 17.14 12.00 38.40
N ASP A 192 16.37 13.02 38.00
CA ASP A 192 16.16 14.25 38.76
C ASP A 192 15.02 14.13 39.81
N GLY A 193 14.37 12.96 39.89
CA GLY A 193 13.28 12.69 40.82
C GLY A 193 11.96 13.39 40.48
N ALA A 194 11.80 13.89 39.25
CA ALA A 194 10.54 14.46 38.79
C ALA A 194 9.52 13.38 38.39
N THR A 195 8.24 13.67 38.57
CA THR A 195 7.15 12.78 38.15
C THR A 195 6.75 13.09 36.71
N PHE A 196 6.60 12.04 35.91
CA PHE A 196 6.19 12.16 34.52
C PHE A 196 4.77 12.72 34.41
N ILE A 197 4.61 13.79 33.63
CA ILE A 197 3.30 14.38 33.30
C ILE A 197 2.88 13.92 31.91
N HIS A 198 3.64 14.30 30.89
CA HIS A 198 3.38 13.96 29.49
C HIS A 198 4.68 13.93 28.67
N GLN A 199 4.63 13.32 27.48
CA GLN A 199 5.73 13.39 26.51
C GLN A 199 5.76 14.77 25.84
N GLY A 200 6.95 15.27 25.51
CA GLY A 200 7.15 16.61 24.93
C GLY A 200 7.67 17.64 25.94
N ALA A 201 7.90 18.87 25.49
CA ALA A 201 8.36 19.95 26.35
C ALA A 201 7.20 20.54 27.19
N CYS A 202 7.49 20.96 28.42
CA CYS A 202 6.56 21.74 29.25
C CYS A 202 6.35 23.14 28.65
N GLY A 203 5.15 23.70 28.85
CA GLY A 203 4.84 25.09 28.48
C GLY A 203 4.33 25.31 27.05
N ALA A 204 3.92 24.28 26.30
CA ALA A 204 3.04 24.50 25.15
C ALA A 204 1.68 24.96 25.69
N PRO A 205 1.13 26.12 25.27
CA PRO A 205 -0.20 26.52 25.68
C PRO A 205 -1.18 25.45 25.20
N ALA A 206 -1.87 24.79 26.12
CA ALA A 206 -2.83 23.74 25.80
C ALA A 206 -3.84 24.25 24.77
N GLY A 207 -3.98 23.53 23.66
CA GLY A 207 -4.98 23.78 22.64
C GLY A 207 -4.48 24.59 21.44
N ARG A 208 -3.38 24.21 20.79
CA ARG A 208 -3.10 24.62 19.40
C ARG A 208 -3.75 23.64 18.42
N PRO A 209 -4.25 24.14 17.27
CA PRO A 209 -4.87 23.26 16.29
C PRO A 209 -3.82 22.30 15.70
N PRO A 210 -4.25 21.11 15.25
CA PRO A 210 -3.36 20.16 14.61
C PRO A 210 -2.76 20.74 13.32
N THR A 211 -1.69 20.14 12.82
CA THR A 211 -0.99 20.58 11.59
C THR A 211 -0.93 19.44 10.58
N ILE A 212 -1.25 19.72 9.31
CA ILE A 212 -1.13 18.75 8.20
C ILE A 212 0.14 19.09 7.44
N SER A 213 1.13 18.20 7.47
CA SER A 213 2.43 18.40 6.81
C SER A 213 2.44 17.95 5.35
N SER A 214 1.65 16.93 5.00
CA SER A 214 1.46 16.53 3.60
C SER A 214 0.11 15.85 3.36
N PHE A 215 -0.40 15.98 2.15
CA PHE A 215 -1.55 15.24 1.66
C PHE A 215 -1.36 14.98 0.16
N SER A 216 -1.06 13.73 -0.22
CA SER A 216 -0.64 13.36 -1.58
C SER A 216 -1.32 12.08 -2.06
N GLY A 217 -1.50 11.94 -3.36
CA GLY A 217 -2.12 10.77 -3.99
C GLY A 217 -2.25 10.95 -5.50
N PRO A 218 -2.88 10.00 -6.20
CA PRO A 218 -3.14 10.10 -7.63
C PRO A 218 -3.93 11.36 -7.96
N THR A 219 -3.45 12.11 -8.96
CA THR A 219 -4.16 13.26 -9.54
C THR A 219 -5.02 12.87 -10.74
N THR A 220 -4.80 11.66 -11.27
CA THR A 220 -5.56 11.05 -12.37
C THR A 220 -5.79 9.57 -12.08
N LEU A 221 -6.99 9.07 -12.37
CA LEU A 221 -7.37 7.66 -12.29
C LEU A 221 -8.34 7.32 -13.43
N ASP A 222 -8.38 6.06 -13.84
CA ASP A 222 -9.42 5.53 -14.69
C ASP A 222 -10.72 5.29 -13.89
N VAL A 223 -11.86 5.17 -14.59
CA VAL A 223 -13.13 4.83 -13.95
C VAL A 223 -13.01 3.47 -13.26
N ASP A 224 -13.51 3.39 -12.03
CA ASP A 224 -13.41 2.23 -11.12
C ASP A 224 -11.98 1.83 -10.71
N GLN A 225 -10.97 2.64 -11.05
CA GLN A 225 -9.60 2.42 -10.56
C GLN A 225 -9.48 2.86 -9.10
N MET A 226 -8.92 1.99 -8.26
CA MET A 226 -8.65 2.29 -6.86
C MET A 226 -7.40 3.17 -6.73
N GLY A 227 -7.57 4.37 -6.19
CA GLY A 227 -6.48 5.28 -5.82
C GLY A 227 -6.11 5.15 -4.34
N THR A 228 -4.88 5.55 -3.99
CA THR A 228 -4.38 5.59 -2.61
C THR A 228 -3.87 6.99 -2.28
N TRP A 229 -4.46 7.64 -1.27
CA TRP A 229 -4.04 8.94 -0.77
C TRP A 229 -3.38 8.80 0.58
N THR A 230 -2.25 9.47 0.76
CA THR A 230 -1.44 9.48 1.97
C THR A 230 -1.53 10.86 2.62
N ILE A 231 -1.88 10.92 3.90
CA ILE A 231 -1.81 12.14 4.71
C ILE A 231 -0.71 12.02 5.75
N GLN A 232 -0.04 13.12 6.06
CA GLN A 232 0.79 13.28 7.25
C GLN A 232 0.27 14.45 8.07
N ALA A 233 -0.04 14.19 9.35
CA ALA A 233 -0.46 15.22 10.29
C ALA A 233 0.13 14.99 11.68
N SER A 234 0.35 16.09 12.41
CA SER A 234 0.90 16.11 13.76
C SER A 234 0.19 17.14 14.64
N ASP A 235 -0.01 16.80 15.89
CA ASP A 235 -0.51 17.70 16.91
C ASP A 235 0.66 18.38 17.65
N PRO A 236 0.67 19.71 17.81
CA PRO A 236 1.72 20.41 18.55
C PRO A 236 1.86 19.95 20.02
N GLU A 237 0.76 19.50 20.62
CA GLU A 237 0.68 18.95 21.98
C GLU A 237 0.84 17.42 22.00
N ASN A 238 1.11 16.82 20.83
CA ASN A 238 1.20 15.38 20.62
C ASN A 238 -0.07 14.62 21.09
N GLY A 239 -1.21 15.31 21.04
CA GLY A 239 -2.55 14.79 21.33
C GLY A 239 -3.06 13.83 20.25
N GLN A 240 -4.16 13.13 20.57
CA GLN A 240 -4.77 12.17 19.65
C GLN A 240 -5.49 12.88 18.50
N LEU A 241 -5.24 12.45 17.26
CA LEU A 241 -5.89 12.98 16.07
C LEU A 241 -6.98 12.05 15.54
N THR A 242 -8.09 12.64 15.09
CA THR A 242 -9.24 11.98 14.44
C THR A 242 -9.38 12.50 13.01
N TYR A 243 -9.55 11.59 12.04
CA TYR A 243 -9.61 11.93 10.61
C TYR A 243 -11.03 11.76 10.07
N SER A 244 -11.47 12.71 9.26
CA SER A 244 -12.70 12.64 8.48
C SER A 244 -12.37 13.01 7.03
N ILE A 245 -12.68 12.12 6.09
CA ILE A 245 -12.44 12.34 4.66
C ILE A 245 -13.78 12.42 3.92
N THR A 246 -13.85 13.31 2.94
CA THR A 246 -14.98 13.50 2.03
C THR A 246 -14.46 13.41 0.61
N TRP A 247 -14.97 12.46 -0.17
CA TRP A 247 -14.41 12.09 -1.47
C TRP A 247 -14.92 12.94 -2.64
N GLY A 248 -15.98 13.72 -2.41
CA GLY A 248 -16.56 14.63 -3.40
C GLY A 248 -17.56 14.00 -4.37
N ASP A 249 -17.77 12.68 -4.30
CA ASP A 249 -18.81 11.91 -5.00
C ASP A 249 -20.03 11.57 -4.10
N GLU A 250 -19.98 12.01 -2.84
CA GLU A 250 -21.06 11.84 -1.87
C GLU A 250 -22.28 12.73 -2.21
N VAL A 251 -23.46 12.12 -2.31
CA VAL A 251 -24.73 12.86 -2.41
C VAL A 251 -25.02 13.45 -1.02
N ILE A 252 -24.95 14.78 -0.87
CA ILE A 252 -25.01 15.48 0.42
C ILE A 252 -26.27 15.06 1.21
N ALA A 253 -26.09 14.15 2.16
CA ALA A 253 -26.93 13.95 3.34
C ALA A 253 -25.97 13.92 4.55
N PRO A 254 -26.22 14.68 5.61
CA PRO A 254 -25.23 14.87 6.66
C PRO A 254 -25.20 13.63 7.56
N ALA A 255 -24.25 12.72 7.32
CA ALA A 255 -23.78 11.78 8.32
C ALA A 255 -22.34 11.38 7.99
N PRO A 256 -21.35 11.74 8.82
CA PRO A 256 -20.01 11.20 8.65
C PRO A 256 -20.05 9.70 8.97
N MET A 257 -19.61 8.86 8.04
CA MET A 257 -19.23 7.49 8.38
C MET A 257 -17.97 7.56 9.24
N ALA A 258 -18.11 7.23 10.52
CA ALA A 258 -16.99 7.05 11.43
C ALA A 258 -16.39 5.66 11.20
N THR A 259 -15.26 5.58 10.51
CA THR A 259 -14.39 4.41 10.55
C THR A 259 -13.40 4.56 11.69
N PHE A 260 -13.54 3.73 12.73
CA PHE A 260 -12.52 3.61 13.78
C PHE A 260 -11.26 2.96 13.20
N ALA A 261 -10.14 3.67 13.18
CA ALA A 261 -8.82 3.09 12.96
C ALA A 261 -7.77 3.70 13.91
N ALA A 262 -7.11 2.77 14.61
CA ALA A 262 -5.83 2.77 15.31
C ALA A 262 -5.40 3.97 16.19
N ARG A 263 -5.07 3.62 17.44
CA ARG A 263 -4.22 4.39 18.36
C ARG A 263 -2.76 4.23 17.90
N GLU A 264 -2.06 5.30 17.50
CA GLU A 264 -0.59 5.49 17.58
C GLU A 264 -0.24 7.01 17.49
N THR A 265 0.82 7.45 18.17
CA THR A 265 1.28 8.85 18.25
C THR A 265 2.48 9.14 17.34
N PHE A 266 2.53 10.39 16.86
CA PHE A 266 3.60 11.08 16.11
C PHE A 266 3.72 10.77 14.61
N VAL A 267 3.39 11.80 13.80
CA VAL A 267 3.19 11.82 12.33
C VAL A 267 2.41 10.61 11.81
N GLN A 268 1.08 10.69 11.89
CA GLN A 268 0.25 9.67 11.27
C GLN A 268 0.37 9.78 9.75
N THR A 269 1.16 8.89 9.15
CA THR A 269 1.09 8.61 7.72
C THR A 269 -0.06 7.64 7.49
N THR A 270 -1.27 8.16 7.35
CA THR A 270 -2.46 7.33 7.12
C THR A 270 -2.74 7.27 5.62
N THR A 271 -3.00 6.07 5.12
CA THR A 271 -3.39 5.86 3.72
C THR A 271 -4.88 5.56 3.64
N PHE A 272 -5.56 6.24 2.71
CA PHE A 272 -6.96 6.03 2.39
C PHE A 272 -7.07 5.59 0.94
N THR A 273 -8.03 4.72 0.66
CA THR A 273 -8.26 4.20 -0.69
C THR A 273 -9.70 4.44 -1.11
N HIS A 274 -9.91 4.82 -2.37
CA HIS A 274 -11.23 5.09 -2.95
C HIS A 274 -11.21 4.84 -4.46
N SER A 275 -12.38 4.57 -5.04
CA SER A 275 -12.59 4.39 -6.48
C SER A 275 -13.82 5.17 -6.91
N TYR A 276 -13.75 5.83 -8.07
CA TYR A 276 -14.83 6.65 -8.61
C TYR A 276 -15.52 5.96 -9.77
N SER A 277 -16.85 5.87 -9.71
CA SER A 277 -17.69 5.20 -10.72
C SER A 277 -18.17 6.12 -11.83
N ALA A 278 -17.92 7.42 -11.73
CA ALA A 278 -18.26 8.41 -12.74
C ALA A 278 -17.04 9.26 -13.12
N THR A 279 -16.99 9.66 -14.39
CA THR A 279 -15.96 10.57 -14.90
C THR A 279 -16.20 11.97 -14.38
N GLY A 280 -15.13 12.67 -14.00
CA GLY A 280 -15.25 14.02 -13.45
C GLY A 280 -14.00 14.47 -12.69
N THR A 281 -14.02 15.72 -12.24
CA THR A 281 -13.02 16.23 -11.30
C THR A 281 -13.63 16.24 -9.91
N TYR A 282 -13.02 15.50 -8.98
CA TYR A 282 -13.48 15.39 -7.61
C TYR A 282 -12.52 16.15 -6.68
N THR A 283 -13.09 16.90 -5.74
CA THR A 283 -12.35 17.58 -4.68
C THR A 283 -12.46 16.75 -3.42
N ILE A 284 -11.34 16.16 -3.01
CA ILE A 284 -11.22 15.39 -1.79
C ILE A 284 -10.88 16.35 -0.66
N SER A 285 -11.70 16.37 0.39
CA SER A 285 -11.46 17.18 1.59
C SER A 285 -11.19 16.28 2.78
N ILE A 286 -10.16 16.62 3.56
CA ILE A 286 -9.84 15.94 4.81
C ILE A 286 -9.83 16.92 5.97
N VAL A 287 -10.41 16.49 7.07
CA VAL A 287 -10.46 17.20 8.35
C VAL A 287 -9.74 16.35 9.39
N VAL A 288 -8.74 16.93 10.04
CA VAL A 288 -7.98 16.32 11.14
C VAL A 288 -8.37 17.06 12.41
N ARG A 289 -8.88 16.36 13.42
CA ARG A 289 -9.31 16.94 14.70
C ARG A 289 -8.45 16.47 15.85
N ASP A 290 -8.09 17.34 16.78
CA ASP A 290 -7.44 16.94 18.04
C ASP A 290 -8.47 16.45 19.10
N SER A 291 -7.99 15.99 20.25
CA SER A 291 -8.84 15.60 21.39
C SER A 291 -9.53 16.78 22.10
N SER A 292 -9.11 18.01 21.79
CA SER A 292 -9.70 19.24 22.30
C SER A 292 -10.81 19.80 21.39
N GLY A 293 -11.01 19.20 20.22
CA GLY A 293 -12.01 19.55 19.22
C GLY A 293 -11.54 20.51 18.12
N GLN A 294 -10.27 20.92 18.11
CA GLN A 294 -9.72 21.81 17.09
C GLN A 294 -9.39 21.07 15.81
N GLU A 295 -9.47 21.78 14.67
CA GLU A 295 -9.43 21.16 13.35
C GLU A 295 -8.35 21.76 12.44
N ALA A 296 -7.73 20.92 11.64
CA ALA A 296 -6.97 21.27 10.45
C ALA A 296 -7.63 20.68 9.21
N ARG A 297 -7.60 21.42 8.11
CA ARG A 297 -8.26 21.02 6.86
C ARG A 297 -7.27 21.04 5.71
N SER A 298 -7.35 20.04 4.85
CA SER A 298 -6.61 20.00 3.57
C SER A 298 -7.49 19.48 2.47
N THR A 299 -7.18 19.85 1.22
CA THR A 299 -7.93 19.43 0.05
C THR A 299 -6.98 19.03 -1.07
N THR A 300 -7.35 18.02 -1.85
CA THR A 300 -6.67 17.67 -3.10
C THR A 300 -7.71 17.38 -4.18
N THR A 301 -7.28 17.33 -5.44
CA THR A 301 -8.18 17.06 -6.57
C THR A 301 -7.69 15.85 -7.35
N VAL A 302 -8.63 15.05 -7.83
CA VAL A 302 -8.37 13.91 -8.71
C VAL A 302 -9.31 13.98 -9.92
N ARG A 303 -8.77 13.68 -11.10
CA ARG A 303 -9.53 13.61 -12.36
C ARG A 303 -9.74 12.17 -12.78
N ILE A 304 -10.98 11.81 -13.08
CA ILE A 304 -11.37 10.44 -13.42
C ILE A 304 -11.74 10.37 -14.90
N GLY A 305 -11.04 9.50 -15.63
CA GLY A 305 -11.30 9.23 -17.05
C GLY A 305 -10.63 10.18 -18.05
N GLU A 306 -9.69 11.03 -17.62
CA GLU A 306 -8.88 11.87 -18.52
C GLU A 306 -7.42 11.42 -18.49
N SER A 307 -7.10 10.32 -19.18
CA SER A 307 -5.72 10.12 -19.62
C SER A 307 -5.39 11.21 -20.66
N PRO A 308 -4.27 11.94 -20.55
CA PRO A 308 -3.87 12.87 -21.58
C PRO A 308 -3.69 12.08 -22.88
N THR A 309 -4.63 12.25 -23.80
CA THR A 309 -4.59 11.57 -25.08
C THR A 309 -3.51 12.25 -25.91
N TYR A 310 -2.33 11.62 -26.00
CA TYR A 310 -1.23 12.10 -26.83
C TYR A 310 -1.57 11.87 -28.30
N CYS A 311 -2.15 12.87 -28.95
CA CYS A 311 -2.40 12.83 -30.38
C CYS A 311 -1.14 13.22 -31.17
N THR A 312 -0.88 12.51 -32.25
CA THR A 312 0.14 12.91 -33.23
C THR A 312 -0.27 14.23 -33.87
N LEU A 313 0.70 15.08 -34.23
CA LEU A 313 0.46 16.32 -34.99
C LEU A 313 0.16 16.06 -36.48
N GLU A 314 -0.14 14.82 -36.85
CA GLU A 314 -0.48 14.43 -38.21
C GLU A 314 -1.84 15.04 -38.61
N TYR A 315 -1.89 15.71 -39.76
CA TYR A 315 -3.09 16.41 -40.23
C TYR A 315 -3.84 15.56 -41.25
N ASN A 316 -4.90 14.88 -40.80
CA ASN A 316 -5.85 14.09 -41.59
C ASN A 316 -7.28 14.49 -41.17
N PRO A 317 -7.86 15.57 -41.71
CA PRO A 317 -9.02 16.21 -41.13
C PRO A 317 -10.26 15.31 -41.16
N VAL A 318 -11.04 15.38 -40.09
CA VAL A 318 -12.30 14.64 -39.97
C VAL A 318 -13.41 15.54 -39.45
N CYS A 319 -14.63 15.28 -39.89
CA CYS A 319 -15.82 15.91 -39.36
C CYS A 319 -16.36 15.08 -38.20
N GLY A 320 -16.43 15.70 -37.02
CA GLY A 320 -16.99 15.11 -35.82
C GLY A 320 -18.25 15.82 -35.37
N GLN A 321 -19.16 15.08 -34.73
CA GLN A 321 -20.37 15.60 -34.11
C GLN A 321 -20.22 15.55 -32.58
N LYS A 322 -20.30 16.73 -31.95
CA LYS A 322 -20.27 16.89 -30.49
C LYS A 322 -21.65 17.24 -29.97
N THR A 323 -22.10 16.50 -28.97
CA THR A 323 -23.36 16.77 -28.27
C THR A 323 -23.03 17.40 -26.93
N THR A 324 -23.39 18.67 -26.75
CA THR A 324 -23.14 19.42 -25.51
C THR A 324 -24.46 19.63 -24.80
N CYS A 325 -24.62 19.04 -23.62
CA CYS A 325 -25.79 19.22 -22.76
C CYS A 325 -25.45 20.22 -21.62
N PRO A 326 -26.43 21.02 -21.16
CA PRO A 326 -26.24 21.84 -19.97
C PRO A 326 -26.06 20.97 -18.72
N ALA A 327 -25.29 21.44 -17.74
CA ALA A 327 -24.93 20.66 -16.53
C ALA A 327 -26.15 20.16 -15.73
N CYS A 328 -27.26 20.89 -15.78
CA CYS A 328 -28.54 20.56 -15.14
C CYS A 328 -29.37 19.51 -15.90
N TYR A 329 -28.90 18.97 -17.03
CA TYR A 329 -29.66 18.00 -17.82
C TYR A 329 -29.87 16.66 -17.09
N TYR A 330 -28.93 16.27 -16.21
CA TYR A 330 -29.00 15.03 -15.44
C TYR A 330 -29.43 15.21 -13.97
N SER A 331 -29.74 16.45 -13.54
CA SER A 331 -30.20 16.72 -12.17
C SER A 331 -31.71 16.49 -12.00
N GLN A 332 -32.19 16.40 -10.76
CA GLN A 332 -33.61 16.30 -10.43
C GLN A 332 -34.06 17.56 -9.63
N PRO A 333 -34.99 18.39 -10.15
CA PRO A 333 -35.57 18.31 -11.50
C PRO A 333 -34.56 18.73 -12.58
N ALA A 334 -34.68 18.13 -13.76
CA ALA A 334 -33.84 18.47 -14.91
C ALA A 334 -34.26 19.84 -15.48
N CYS A 335 -33.31 20.58 -16.04
CA CYS A 335 -33.64 21.82 -16.73
C CYS A 335 -34.28 21.56 -18.10
N LEU A 336 -35.17 22.46 -18.53
CA LEU A 336 -35.89 22.40 -19.82
C LEU A 336 -35.00 22.67 -21.05
N ALA A 337 -33.71 22.95 -20.86
CA ALA A 337 -32.80 23.30 -21.95
C ALA A 337 -32.33 22.03 -22.71
N PRO A 338 -32.57 21.93 -24.03
CA PRO A 338 -32.17 20.77 -24.81
C PRO A 338 -30.64 20.72 -25.03
N CYS A 339 -30.10 19.54 -25.26
CA CYS A 339 -28.72 19.38 -25.70
C CYS A 339 -28.52 19.98 -27.10
N ARG A 340 -27.37 20.63 -27.31
CA ARG A 340 -26.99 21.19 -28.61
C ARG A 340 -26.07 20.23 -29.34
N VAL A 341 -26.39 19.95 -30.59
CA VAL A 341 -25.53 19.20 -31.51
C VAL A 341 -24.74 20.18 -32.36
N GLU A 342 -23.43 20.01 -32.40
CA GLU A 342 -22.51 20.84 -33.18
C GLU A 342 -21.59 19.97 -34.05
N TYR A 343 -21.42 20.35 -35.32
CA TYR A 343 -20.48 19.71 -36.23
C TYR A 343 -19.19 20.53 -36.28
N LYS A 344 -18.06 19.90 -35.96
CA LYS A 344 -16.76 20.55 -35.90
C LYS A 344 -15.71 19.75 -36.67
N THR A 345 -14.88 20.46 -37.42
CA THR A 345 -13.73 19.87 -38.12
C THR A 345 -12.58 19.70 -37.14
N TYR A 346 -12.03 18.50 -37.06
CA TYR A 346 -10.86 18.15 -36.25
C TYR A 346 -9.65 17.89 -37.15
N SER A 347 -8.45 18.13 -36.63
CA SER A 347 -7.19 17.90 -37.36
C SER A 347 -6.94 16.42 -37.66
N ASN A 348 -7.36 15.50 -36.77
CA ASN A 348 -7.37 14.06 -36.99
C ASN A 348 -8.38 13.35 -36.06
N LYS A 349 -8.60 12.04 -36.29
CA LYS A 349 -9.52 11.20 -35.49
C LYS A 349 -9.14 11.16 -34.00
N CYS A 350 -7.86 11.32 -33.66
CA CYS A 350 -7.41 11.37 -32.27
C CYS A 350 -7.88 12.66 -31.58
N PHE A 351 -7.67 13.84 -32.18
CA PHE A 351 -8.15 15.11 -31.63
C PHE A 351 -9.68 15.18 -31.57
N MET A 352 -10.38 14.51 -32.49
CA MET A 352 -11.84 14.34 -32.42
C MET A 352 -12.27 13.47 -31.23
N GLY A 353 -11.62 12.33 -31.04
CA GLY A 353 -11.87 11.44 -29.90
C GLY A 353 -11.55 12.11 -28.56
N ALA A 354 -10.44 12.87 -28.50
CA ALA A 354 -10.04 13.64 -27.32
C ALA A 354 -11.04 14.76 -26.94
N ASP A 355 -11.77 15.32 -27.92
CA ASP A 355 -12.83 16.32 -27.67
C ASP A 355 -14.21 15.66 -27.36
N GLY A 356 -14.26 14.32 -27.29
CA GLY A 356 -15.48 13.55 -27.05
C GLY A 356 -16.48 13.58 -28.21
N ALA A 357 -16.02 13.89 -29.42
CA ALA A 357 -16.87 13.96 -30.61
C ALA A 357 -16.98 12.60 -31.31
N THR A 358 -18.16 12.33 -31.87
CA THR A 358 -18.43 11.11 -32.65
C THR A 358 -18.03 11.32 -34.12
N PHE A 359 -17.45 10.30 -34.74
CA PHE A 359 -17.04 10.35 -36.15
C PHE A 359 -18.27 10.45 -37.06
N VAL A 360 -18.28 11.44 -37.96
CA VAL A 360 -19.32 11.59 -38.98
C VAL A 360 -18.80 11.19 -40.34
N ARG A 361 -17.70 11.83 -40.79
CA ARG A 361 -17.06 11.57 -42.09
C ARG A 361 -15.61 12.04 -42.13
N GLU A 362 -14.88 11.58 -43.13
CA GLU A 362 -13.54 12.10 -43.45
C GLU A 362 -13.66 13.45 -44.17
N GLY A 363 -12.65 14.33 -44.02
CA GLY A 363 -12.68 15.70 -44.54
C GLY A 363 -13.31 16.72 -43.59
N ARG A 364 -13.49 17.97 -44.05
CA ARG A 364 -14.04 19.05 -43.21
C ARG A 364 -15.56 18.99 -43.14
N CYS A 365 -16.15 19.50 -42.06
CA CYS A 365 -17.62 19.57 -41.92
C CYS A 365 -18.29 20.51 -42.94
N GLU A 366 -17.54 21.45 -43.51
CA GLU A 366 -17.99 22.38 -44.56
C GLU A 366 -17.90 21.78 -45.97
N ASP A 367 -17.15 20.68 -46.15
CA ASP A 367 -17.07 19.94 -47.41
C ASP A 367 -18.33 19.07 -47.57
N GLN A 368 -19.52 19.68 -47.59
CA GLN A 368 -20.68 18.96 -48.09
C GLN A 368 -20.39 18.60 -49.55
N PRO A 369 -20.63 17.34 -49.99
CA PRO A 369 -20.66 17.06 -51.41
C PRO A 369 -21.74 17.97 -52.00
N VAL A 370 -21.33 18.93 -52.83
CA VAL A 370 -22.27 19.79 -53.54
C VAL A 370 -23.05 18.87 -54.47
N ALA A 371 -24.23 18.44 -54.03
CA ALA A 371 -25.14 17.66 -54.82
C ALA A 371 -25.68 18.60 -55.91
N CYS A 372 -25.09 18.51 -57.10
CA CYS A 372 -25.59 19.26 -58.23
C CYS A 372 -26.95 18.70 -58.65
N THR A 373 -27.88 19.58 -59.01
CA THR A 373 -29.14 19.17 -59.63
C THR A 373 -28.84 18.34 -60.89
N ALA A 374 -29.65 17.31 -61.13
CA ALA A 374 -29.50 16.39 -62.28
C ALA A 374 -29.99 17.02 -63.60
N ASP A 375 -29.65 18.29 -63.82
CA ASP A 375 -29.95 19.01 -65.04
C ASP A 375 -28.98 18.55 -66.14
N ALA A 376 -29.45 18.43 -67.37
CA ALA A 376 -28.64 18.13 -68.54
C ALA A 376 -28.61 19.34 -69.50
N MET A 377 -27.43 19.66 -70.04
CA MET A 377 -27.24 20.70 -71.05
C MET A 377 -26.69 20.06 -72.33
N GLN A 378 -27.23 20.45 -73.49
CA GLN A 378 -26.69 20.03 -74.78
C GLN A 378 -25.53 20.95 -75.19
N CYS A 379 -24.39 20.34 -75.49
CA CYS A 379 -23.20 21.01 -76.00
C CYS A 379 -23.31 21.30 -77.50
N PRO A 380 -22.48 22.22 -78.05
CA PRO A 380 -22.50 22.55 -79.48
C PRO A 380 -22.24 21.36 -80.42
N ASP A 381 -21.57 20.31 -79.93
CA ASP A 381 -21.31 19.05 -80.62
C ASP A 381 -22.52 18.08 -80.62
N GLY A 382 -23.62 18.45 -79.96
CA GLY A 382 -24.83 17.65 -79.81
C GLY A 382 -24.83 16.69 -78.63
N SER A 383 -23.73 16.58 -77.87
CA SER A 383 -23.64 15.74 -76.67
C SER A 383 -24.39 16.34 -75.48
N TRP A 384 -24.82 15.51 -74.52
CA TRP A 384 -25.49 15.95 -73.30
C TRP A 384 -24.60 15.76 -72.08
N ILE A 385 -24.47 16.80 -71.26
CA ILE A 385 -23.65 16.77 -70.06
C ILE A 385 -24.46 17.18 -68.82
N GLY A 386 -24.12 16.58 -67.68
CA GLY A 386 -24.61 16.99 -66.36
C GLY A 386 -23.71 18.03 -65.70
N ARG A 387 -24.22 18.68 -64.66
CA ARG A 387 -23.40 19.54 -63.78
C ARG A 387 -22.38 18.68 -63.02
N THR A 388 -21.11 19.10 -63.02
CA THR A 388 -20.04 18.43 -62.25
C THR A 388 -19.53 19.33 -61.11
N GLY A 389 -19.26 18.73 -59.96
CA GLY A 389 -18.71 19.43 -58.78
C GLY A 389 -17.28 19.93 -59.01
N PRO A 390 -16.77 20.87 -58.18
CA PRO A 390 -17.37 21.43 -56.96
C PRO A 390 -18.28 22.65 -57.18
N ASN A 391 -18.34 23.22 -58.39
CA ASN A 391 -19.09 24.46 -58.67
C ASN A 391 -20.41 24.22 -59.44
N CYS A 392 -20.82 22.97 -59.67
CA CYS A 392 -22.03 22.61 -60.38
C CYS A 392 -22.25 23.33 -61.71
N ARG A 393 -21.17 23.47 -62.49
CA ARG A 393 -21.19 24.09 -63.82
C ARG A 393 -21.28 23.02 -64.91
N PHE A 394 -21.88 23.39 -66.03
CA PHE A 394 -21.80 22.61 -67.26
C PHE A 394 -20.44 22.87 -67.91
N VAL A 395 -19.68 21.82 -68.20
CA VAL A 395 -18.39 21.89 -68.90
C VAL A 395 -18.47 21.00 -70.13
N CYS A 396 -18.63 21.61 -71.30
CA CYS A 396 -18.56 20.87 -72.56
C CYS A 396 -17.10 20.46 -72.84
N PRO A 397 -16.86 19.27 -73.39
CA PRO A 397 -15.57 18.97 -74.01
C PRO A 397 -15.27 20.02 -75.08
N ASN A 398 -14.04 20.52 -75.13
CA ASN A 398 -13.60 21.45 -76.17
C ASN A 398 -13.54 20.77 -77.54
#